data_AF-W9RIV0-F1
#
_entry.id   AF-W9RIV0-F1
#
_cell.length_a   1.000
_cell.length_b   1.000
_cell.length_c   1.000
_cell.angle_alpha   90.00
_cell.angle_beta   90.00
_cell.angle_gamma   90.00
#
_symmetry.space_group_name_H-M   'P 1'
#
loop_
_entity.id
_entity.type
_entity.pdbx_description
1 polymer ?
#
loop_
_entity_poly.entity_id
_entity_poly.type
_entity_poly.pdbx_seq_one_letter_code
_entity_poly.pdbx_strand_id
1 'polypeptide(L)'
;MEWQTTPPSPSSYTVKKILRLDIPADTFPNFNFVGRLLGPRGNSLKRVEASTGCRVYIRGKGSIKDPDKEESLRGRPGYEHLNDPLHVLIEAELPANIVDIRLRQAQDIIEELLKPVACLLSS
;
A
#
# COMPACT_ATOMS: atom_id res chain seq x y z
N MET A 1 -19.58 -3.64 31.21
CA MET A 1 -18.24 -3.33 30.68
C MET A 1 -17.65 -4.63 30.16
N GLU A 2 -17.06 -4.60 28.96
CA GLU A 2 -16.05 -5.55 28.44
C GLU A 2 -16.53 -6.86 27.79
N TRP A 3 -16.99 -6.68 26.54
CA TRP A 3 -16.75 -7.46 25.32
C TRP A 3 -16.14 -8.87 25.44
N GLN A 4 -16.91 -9.85 24.97
CA GLN A 4 -16.53 -11.24 24.77
C GLN A 4 -15.42 -11.36 23.72
N THR A 5 -14.19 -11.64 24.17
CA THR A 5 -13.09 -12.09 23.31
C THR A 5 -13.21 -13.61 23.14
N THR A 6 -13.91 -14.06 22.10
CA THR A 6 -13.94 -15.46 21.71
C THR A 6 -12.51 -15.94 21.38
N PRO A 7 -12.01 -17.05 21.94
CA PRO A 7 -10.70 -17.57 21.58
C PRO A 7 -10.69 -18.00 20.10
N PRO A 8 -9.65 -17.65 19.31
CA PRO A 8 -9.55 -18.07 17.93
C PRO A 8 -9.42 -19.60 17.87
N SER A 9 -10.32 -20.22 17.13
CA SER A 9 -10.37 -21.66 16.89
C SER A 9 -9.07 -22.12 16.19
N PRO A 10 -8.45 -23.25 16.57
CA PRO A 10 -7.13 -23.68 16.09
C PRO A 10 -7.09 -24.23 14.64
N SER A 11 -8.14 -24.06 13.83
CA SER A 11 -8.25 -24.71 12.51
C SER A 11 -7.82 -23.84 11.31
N SER A 12 -7.33 -22.62 11.53
CA SER A 12 -6.82 -21.76 10.44
C SER A 12 -5.76 -20.81 10.98
N TYR A 13 -4.49 -21.23 10.95
CA TYR A 13 -3.36 -20.37 11.28
C TYR A 13 -3.15 -19.32 10.16
N THR A 14 -4.00 -18.30 10.16
CA THR A 14 -3.79 -17.06 9.41
C THR A 14 -2.64 -16.30 10.05
N VAL A 15 -1.60 -16.05 9.29
CA VAL A 15 -0.46 -15.25 9.73
C VAL A 15 -0.54 -13.88 9.08
N LYS A 16 -0.08 -12.88 9.83
CA LYS A 16 -0.03 -11.52 9.35
C LYS A 16 1.39 -11.17 8.94
N LYS A 17 1.61 -10.87 7.66
CA LYS A 17 2.88 -10.35 7.15
C LYS A 17 2.71 -8.92 6.69
N ILE A 18 3.68 -8.08 7.02
CA ILE A 18 3.69 -6.67 6.62
C ILE A 18 4.97 -6.45 5.82
N LEU A 19 4.82 -5.86 4.64
CA LEU A 19 5.91 -5.54 3.74
C LEU A 19 5.90 -4.04 3.44
N ARG A 20 7.05 -3.38 3.61
CA ARG A 20 7.24 -1.96 3.31
C ARG A 20 7.94 -1.83 1.96
N LEU A 21 7.35 -1.08 1.05
CA LEU A 21 7.94 -0.66 -0.22
C LEU A 21 8.15 0.84 -0.20
N ASP A 22 9.37 1.27 -0.48
CA ASP A 22 9.71 2.68 -0.61
C ASP A 22 9.44 3.14 -2.05
N ILE A 23 8.79 4.29 -2.22
CA ILE A 23 8.50 4.86 -3.53
C ILE A 23 9.51 5.99 -3.77
N PRO A 24 10.32 5.92 -4.85
CA PRO A 24 11.24 7.00 -5.23
C PRO A 24 10.48 8.17 -5.87
N ALA A 25 9.56 8.78 -5.12
CA ALA A 25 8.79 9.95 -5.53
C ALA A 25 9.70 11.17 -5.74
N ASP A 26 10.83 11.23 -5.02
CA ASP A 26 11.86 12.25 -5.20
C ASP A 26 12.52 12.18 -6.59
N THR A 27 12.72 10.97 -7.12
CA THR A 27 13.31 10.76 -8.45
C THR A 27 12.32 11.11 -9.58
N PHE A 28 11.01 10.92 -9.33
CA PHE A 28 9.95 11.21 -10.30
C PHE A 28 8.84 12.06 -9.68
N PRO A 29 9.10 13.35 -9.34
CA PRO A 29 8.14 14.21 -8.65
C PRO A 29 6.94 14.57 -9.54
N ASN A 30 7.10 14.47 -10.86
CA ASN A 30 6.04 14.74 -11.83
C ASN A 30 5.16 13.50 -12.11
N PHE A 31 5.45 12.35 -11.48
CA PHE A 31 4.73 11.11 -11.68
C PHE A 31 3.86 10.77 -10.47
N ASN A 32 2.55 10.73 -10.67
CA ASN A 32 1.59 10.44 -9.61
C ASN A 32 1.45 8.93 -9.36
N PHE A 33 2.40 8.35 -8.62
CA PHE A 33 2.38 6.94 -8.22
C PHE A 33 1.08 6.55 -7.51
N VAL A 34 0.67 7.33 -6.51
CA VAL A 34 -0.56 7.11 -5.73
C VAL A 34 -1.79 7.09 -6.62
N GLY A 35 -1.90 8.08 -7.51
CA GLY A 35 -3.00 8.18 -8.48
C GLY A 35 -3.04 6.99 -9.44
N ARG A 36 -1.88 6.48 -9.88
CA ARG A 36 -1.78 5.29 -10.72
C ARG A 36 -2.16 4.02 -9.96
N LEU A 37 -1.73 3.91 -8.70
CA LEU A 37 -2.00 2.77 -7.82
C LEU A 37 -3.50 2.64 -7.54
N LEU A 38 -4.13 3.74 -7.11
CA LEU A 38 -5.58 3.83 -6.91
C LEU A 38 -6.33 3.66 -8.22
N GLY A 39 -5.84 4.26 -9.31
CA GLY A 39 -6.56 4.30 -10.58
C GLY A 39 -7.85 5.12 -10.49
N PRO A 40 -8.70 5.08 -11.54
CA PRO A 40 -9.94 5.85 -11.57
C PRO A 40 -10.86 5.40 -10.42
N ARG A 41 -11.18 6.35 -9.52
CA ARG A 41 -12.01 6.15 -8.31
C ARG A 41 -11.48 5.08 -7.33
N GLY A 42 -10.18 4.75 -7.36
CA GLY A 42 -9.61 3.74 -6.45
C GLY A 42 -9.89 2.28 -6.87
N ASN A 43 -10.39 2.05 -8.09
CA ASN A 43 -10.78 0.71 -8.53
C ASN A 43 -9.59 -0.22 -8.79
N SER A 44 -8.43 0.33 -9.19
CA SER A 44 -7.22 -0.47 -9.43
C SER A 44 -6.69 -1.06 -8.12
N LEU A 45 -6.43 -0.22 -7.12
CA LEU A 45 -5.94 -0.67 -5.81
C LEU A 45 -6.90 -1.68 -5.18
N LYS A 46 -8.21 -1.37 -5.21
CA LYS A 46 -9.23 -2.26 -4.66
C LYS A 46 -9.25 -3.62 -5.36
N ARG A 47 -9.00 -3.66 -6.67
CA ARG A 47 -8.85 -4.91 -7.42
C ARG A 47 -7.60 -5.68 -6.99
N VAL A 48 -6.46 -5.00 -6.83
CA VAL A 48 -5.21 -5.65 -6.38
C VAL A 48 -5.39 -6.24 -4.99
N GLU A 49 -5.96 -5.47 -4.06
CA GLU A 49 -6.28 -5.93 -2.70
C GLU A 49 -7.27 -7.10 -2.72
N ALA A 50 -8.35 -7.02 -3.51
CA ALA A 50 -9.33 -8.11 -3.62
C ALA A 50 -8.76 -9.37 -4.30
N SER A 51 -7.85 -9.21 -5.26
CA SER A 51 -7.25 -10.32 -6.00
C SER A 51 -6.20 -11.05 -5.15
N THR A 52 -5.37 -10.29 -4.44
CA THR A 52 -4.29 -10.84 -3.61
C THR A 52 -4.77 -11.20 -2.21
N GLY A 53 -5.82 -10.55 -1.70
CA GLY A 53 -6.27 -10.67 -0.31
C GLY A 53 -5.38 -9.89 0.67
N CYS A 54 -4.53 -9.00 0.15
CA CYS A 54 -3.67 -8.13 0.95
C CYS A 54 -4.32 -6.75 1.11
N ARG A 55 -3.96 -6.05 2.18
CA ARG A 55 -4.33 -4.65 2.44
C ARG A 55 -3.15 -3.76 2.12
N VAL A 56 -3.40 -2.66 1.41
CA VAL A 56 -2.34 -1.76 0.95
C VAL A 56 -2.56 -0.36 1.54
N TYR A 57 -1.58 0.13 2.28
CA TYR A 57 -1.60 1.44 2.93
C TYR A 57 -0.55 2.35 2.32
N ILE A 58 -0.98 3.48 1.81
CA ILE A 58 -0.10 4.50 1.24
C ILE A 58 0.17 5.54 2.33
N ARG A 59 1.44 5.71 2.70
CA ARG A 59 1.91 6.62 3.75
C ARG A 59 3.10 7.41 3.23
N GLY A 60 3.49 8.48 3.93
CA GLY A 60 4.59 9.33 3.48
C GLY A 60 4.14 10.63 2.82
N LYS A 61 5.13 11.46 2.52
CA LYS A 61 5.00 12.75 1.84
C LYS A 61 4.53 12.59 0.38
N GLY A 62 3.47 13.28 -0.03
CA GLY A 62 2.85 13.13 -1.34
C GLY A 62 1.78 12.03 -1.43
N SER A 63 1.37 11.46 -0.29
CA SER A 63 0.22 10.55 -0.24
C SER A 63 -1.09 11.30 -0.53
N ILE A 64 -1.13 12.60 -0.24
CA ILE A 64 -2.27 13.46 -0.50
C ILE A 64 -2.07 14.19 -1.83
N LYS A 65 -3.06 14.08 -2.72
CA LYS A 65 -3.07 14.73 -4.04
C LYS A 65 -2.92 16.25 -3.95
N ASP A 66 -3.50 16.86 -2.93
CA ASP A 66 -3.48 18.30 -2.70
C ASP A 66 -2.40 18.65 -1.66
N PRO A 67 -1.27 19.28 -2.05
CA PRO A 67 -0.18 19.59 -1.14
C PRO A 67 -0.58 20.61 -0.06
N ASP A 68 -1.51 21.52 -0.36
CA ASP A 68 -2.05 22.49 0.60
C ASP A 68 -2.79 21.80 1.77
N LYS A 69 -3.59 20.77 1.45
CA LYS A 69 -4.21 19.92 2.46
C LYS A 69 -3.18 19.10 3.23
N GLU A 70 -2.17 18.60 2.56
CA GLU A 70 -1.08 17.86 3.20
C GLU A 70 -0.37 18.72 4.25
N GLU A 71 -0.05 19.96 3.91
CA GLU A 71 0.63 20.88 4.81
C GLU A 71 -0.26 21.29 6.00
N SER A 72 -1.56 21.47 5.77
CA SER A 72 -2.53 21.76 6.84
C SER A 72 -2.76 20.58 7.80
N LEU A 73 -2.59 19.34 7.31
CA LEU A 73 -2.67 18.12 8.11
C LEU A 73 -1.32 17.75 8.75
N ARG A 74 -0.21 18.32 8.27
CA ARG A 74 1.13 18.16 8.86
C ARG A 74 1.12 18.70 10.29
N GLY A 75 1.56 17.87 11.23
CA GLY A 75 1.56 18.20 12.66
C GLY A 75 0.30 17.77 13.43
N ARG A 76 -0.71 17.18 12.77
CA ARG A 76 -1.80 16.48 13.46
C ARG A 76 -1.34 15.10 13.97
N PRO A 77 -1.81 14.65 15.15
CA PRO A 77 -1.57 13.29 15.61
C PRO A 77 -2.15 12.31 14.58
N GLY A 78 -1.32 11.36 14.12
CA GLY A 78 -1.69 10.42 13.05
C GLY A 78 -1.30 10.85 11.63
N TYR A 79 -0.60 11.98 11.45
CA TYR A 79 0.00 12.44 10.17
C TYR A 79 1.52 12.66 10.25
N GLU A 80 2.18 12.09 11.27
CA GLU A 80 3.64 12.22 11.46
C GLU A 80 4.45 11.63 10.30
N HIS A 81 3.88 10.62 9.61
CA HIS A 81 4.45 9.99 8.42
C HIS A 81 4.57 10.94 7.22
N LEU A 82 4.00 12.15 7.25
CA LEU A 82 4.22 13.16 6.21
C LEU A 82 5.68 13.68 6.16
N ASN A 83 6.50 13.41 7.18
CA ASN A 83 7.94 13.66 7.12
C ASN A 83 8.73 12.51 6.48
N ASP A 84 8.16 11.30 6.43
CA ASP A 84 8.78 10.14 5.81
C ASP A 84 8.62 10.21 4.27
N PRO A 85 9.57 9.65 3.50
CA PRO A 85 9.38 9.48 2.06
C PRO A 85 8.12 8.66 1.76
N LEU A 86 7.55 8.88 0.57
CA LEU A 86 6.37 8.15 0.11
C LEU A 86 6.66 6.65 0.14
N HIS A 87 5.86 5.89 0.88
CA HIS A 87 6.02 4.44 1.01
C HIS A 87 4.67 3.74 1.10
N VAL A 88 4.66 2.48 0.69
CA VAL A 88 3.49 1.61 0.68
C VAL A 88 3.71 0.46 1.66
N LEU A 89 2.76 0.25 2.54
CA LEU A 89 2.73 -0.89 3.45
C LEU A 89 1.70 -1.89 2.96
N ILE A 90 2.14 -3.11 2.67
CA ILE A 90 1.29 -4.21 2.23
C ILE A 90 1.15 -5.16 3.42
N GLU A 91 -0.05 -5.24 3.99
CA GLU A 91 -0.41 -6.17 5.06
C GLU A 91 -1.17 -7.36 4.47
N ALA A 92 -0.61 -8.56 4.54
CA ALA A 92 -1.26 -9.80 4.14
C ALA A 92 -1.70 -10.58 5.38
N GLU A 93 -3.00 -10.78 5.55
CA GLU A 93 -3.60 -11.58 6.63
C GLU A 93 -4.20 -12.85 6.02
N LEU A 94 -3.36 -13.87 5.82
CA LEU A 94 -3.68 -15.06 5.05
C LEU A 94 -3.04 -16.31 5.68
N PRO A 95 -3.50 -17.53 5.35
CA PRO A 95 -2.89 -18.75 5.86
C PRO A 95 -1.39 -18.81 5.53
N ALA A 96 -0.56 -19.27 6.48
CA ALA A 96 0.90 -19.34 6.31
C ALA A 96 1.36 -20.06 5.03
N ASN A 97 0.53 -20.98 4.51
CA ASN A 97 0.80 -21.72 3.28
C ASN A 97 0.74 -20.85 2.01
N ILE A 98 -0.03 -19.76 2.00
CA ILE A 98 -0.22 -18.90 0.82
C ILE A 98 0.18 -17.44 1.05
N VAL A 99 0.35 -17.01 2.30
CA VAL A 99 0.67 -15.61 2.63
C VAL A 99 1.91 -15.12 1.90
N ASP A 100 2.96 -15.95 1.80
CA ASP A 100 4.21 -15.61 1.14
C ASP A 100 4.01 -15.37 -0.36
N ILE A 101 3.20 -16.22 -1.00
CA ILE A 101 2.87 -16.13 -2.42
C ILE A 101 2.04 -14.86 -2.67
N ARG A 102 0.99 -14.64 -1.87
CA ARG A 102 0.09 -13.49 -2.03
C ARG A 102 0.80 -12.17 -1.73
N LEU A 103 1.62 -12.12 -0.68
CA LEU A 103 2.42 -10.95 -0.32
C LEU A 103 3.39 -10.59 -1.44
N ARG A 104 4.07 -11.59 -2.02
CA ARG A 104 4.99 -11.40 -3.14
C ARG A 104 4.27 -10.98 -4.42
N GLN A 105 3.09 -11.55 -4.70
CA GLN A 105 2.26 -11.13 -5.83
C GLN A 105 1.80 -9.68 -5.68
N ALA A 106 1.32 -9.28 -4.49
CA ALA A 106 0.93 -7.91 -4.20
C ALA A 106 2.14 -6.97 -4.36
N GLN A 107 3.29 -7.35 -3.81
CA GLN A 107 4.53 -6.62 -3.97
C GLN A 107 4.87 -6.40 -5.45
N ASP A 108 4.88 -7.46 -6.26
CA ASP A 108 5.26 -7.39 -7.68
C ASP A 108 4.34 -6.46 -8.48
N ILE A 109 3.03 -6.56 -8.26
CA ILE A 109 2.03 -5.67 -8.90
C ILE A 109 2.27 -4.21 -8.50
N ILE A 110 2.51 -3.95 -7.21
CA ILE A 110 2.75 -2.59 -6.72
C ILE A 110 4.08 -2.07 -7.30
N GLU A 111 5.16 -2.84 -7.25
CA GLU A 111 6.46 -2.49 -7.84
C GLU A 111 6.36 -2.22 -9.35
N GLU A 112 5.57 -2.99 -10.08
CA GLU A 112 5.32 -2.79 -11.51
C GLU A 112 4.59 -1.45 -11.77
N LEU A 113 3.60 -1.11 -10.95
CA LEU A 113 2.89 0.18 -11.05
C LEU A 113 3.82 1.36 -10.71
N LEU A 114 4.77 1.14 -9.79
CA LEU A 114 5.80 2.09 -9.40
C LEU A 114 6.94 2.24 -10.42
N LYS A 115 7.05 1.35 -11.41
CA LYS A 115 7.96 1.56 -12.54
C LYS A 115 7.27 2.46 -13.57
N PRO A 116 7.75 3.70 -13.78
CA PRO A 116 7.24 4.49 -14.90
C PRO A 116 7.51 3.72 -16.18
N VAL A 117 6.51 3.61 -17.06
CA VAL A 117 6.63 2.99 -18.39
C VAL A 117 7.44 3.89 -19.33
N ALA A 118 8.60 4.34 -18.88
CA ALA A 118 9.55 5.13 -19.64
C ALA A 118 10.55 4.21 -20.39
N CYS A 119 10.07 3.09 -20.93
CA CYS A 119 10.85 2.25 -21.85
C CYS A 119 9.96 1.31 -22.69
N LEU A 120 8.92 1.82 -23.35
CA LEU A 120 8.18 1.09 -24.39
C LEU A 120 8.12 1.86 -25.72
N LEU A 121 9.14 2.66 -26.01
CA LEU A 121 9.35 3.26 -27.34
C LEU A 121 10.46 2.57 -28.16
N SER A 122 10.90 1.38 -27.79
CA SER A 122 11.80 0.58 -28.65
C SER A 122 11.42 -0.89 -28.65
N SER A 123 10.49 -1.28 -29.54
CA SER A 123 10.58 -2.48 -30.40
C SER A 123 9.37 -2.53 -31.34
#